data_AF-A0A932C7C2-F1
#
_entry.id   AF-A0A932C7C2-F1
#
_cell.length_a   1.000
_cell.length_b   1.000
_cell.length_c   1.000
_cell.angle_alpha   90.00
_cell.angle_beta   90.00
_cell.angle_gamma   90.00
#
_symmetry.space_group_name_H-M   'P 1'
#
loop_
_entity.id
_entity.type
_entity.pdbx_description
1 polymer ?
#
loop_
_entity_poly.entity_id
_entity_poly.type
_entity_poly.pdbx_seq_one_letter_code
_entity_poly.pdbx_strand_id
1 'polypeptide(L)'
;MSAPTPARRTPVEEELSLPLFFTTVALSLAAFYGLFWLCAPGSVWLAQIGATAWQFAAAFLAIKLFNCFMEYFFHRYVLHKPVVPILSHFYKQHTLHHNLTRIGRRRTPGGQEVPYVENIYPITQPEQKEASFFPWFTFAIFGLLLAPFYALLQWLTPAYPWFLSGYAALAASIVFYEIFHAIEHWSFDKWAVLIEHPRTGWFWRKVYSFHLRHHAVIDSNEAISGFFTLPVADWVFRTWVFPKSLYTDGGEWEASEFTSPRPCRFIRWCDVAADNLVRNRRLAAQGAPLRPVVPPAPARDYSRFERLAHELTHGLGLAASSASLALLIAFAALRGNAWHLSSFTVFGVTLVLLYTAFAIYHRNEAVEWKLMVRKYTHAAAFLVIAGTATPFLLVSMRGPWGWSLFGVIWGLCTAGVALQLLFSGRYRTVTVVAYLLVGVLAVVAIKPVVATLAAGALWLGVAGVLCYTAGAAFYLWRLPRFDQLPRQLCFVGGSVCHLLAVLLFVLPAAA
;
A
#
# COMPACT_ATOMS: atom_id res chain seq x y z
N MET A 1 7.30 -58.41 -16.84
CA MET A 1 6.77 -57.80 -15.61
C MET A 1 6.10 -56.50 -16.01
N SER A 2 4.77 -56.51 -16.08
CA SER A 2 3.97 -55.30 -16.25
C SER A 2 4.19 -54.39 -15.05
N ALA A 3 4.50 -53.12 -15.29
CA ALA A 3 4.52 -52.12 -14.24
C ALA A 3 3.14 -52.09 -13.57
N PRO A 4 3.07 -52.07 -12.22
CA PRO A 4 1.79 -51.99 -11.54
C PRO A 4 1.10 -50.69 -11.97
N THR A 5 -0.13 -50.82 -12.49
CA THR A 5 -1.03 -49.70 -12.75
C THR A 5 -1.14 -48.88 -11.46
N PRO A 6 -0.88 -47.57 -11.46
CA PRO A 6 -0.99 -46.78 -10.24
C PRO A 6 -2.42 -46.92 -9.70
N ALA A 7 -2.54 -47.34 -8.44
CA ALA A 7 -3.83 -47.47 -7.77
C ALA A 7 -4.58 -46.14 -7.90
N ARG A 8 -5.83 -46.19 -8.39
CA ARG A 8 -6.73 -45.03 -8.41
C ARG A 8 -6.85 -44.51 -6.98
N ARG A 9 -6.20 -43.38 -6.68
CA ARG A 9 -6.30 -42.74 -5.37
C ARG A 9 -7.75 -42.32 -5.15
N THR A 10 -8.31 -42.67 -4.00
CA THR A 10 -9.67 -42.30 -3.62
C THR A 10 -9.75 -40.79 -3.40
N PRO A 11 -10.83 -40.11 -3.85
CA PRO A 11 -11.08 -38.71 -3.56
C PRO A 11 -11.01 -38.44 -2.04
N VAL A 12 -10.47 -37.29 -1.64
CA VAL A 12 -10.60 -36.83 -0.25
C VAL A 12 -12.02 -36.33 -0.07
N GLU A 13 -12.92 -37.19 0.41
CA GLU A 13 -14.29 -36.81 0.78
C GLU A 13 -14.30 -36.06 2.12
N GLU A 14 -14.14 -34.74 2.08
CA GLU A 14 -15.09 -33.91 2.85
C GLU A 14 -15.39 -32.69 1.99
N GLU A 15 -16.60 -32.60 1.47
CA GLU A 15 -17.07 -31.41 0.79
C GLU A 15 -16.95 -30.21 1.73
N LEU A 16 -16.67 -29.01 1.20
CA LEU A 16 -16.79 -27.78 1.97
C LEU A 16 -18.19 -27.76 2.59
N SER A 17 -18.30 -27.95 3.90
CA SER A 17 -19.57 -27.88 4.59
C SER A 17 -20.03 -26.43 4.57
N LEU A 18 -20.84 -26.09 3.56
CA LEU A 18 -21.44 -24.77 3.42
C LEU A 18 -22.13 -24.34 4.72
N PRO A 19 -22.91 -25.21 5.42
CA PRO A 19 -23.46 -24.85 6.72
C PRO A 19 -22.40 -24.43 7.73
N LEU A 20 -21.34 -25.24 7.92
CA LEU A 20 -20.28 -24.94 8.89
C LEU A 20 -19.52 -23.65 8.53
N PHE A 21 -19.25 -23.44 7.24
CA PHE A 21 -18.58 -22.25 6.74
C PHE A 21 -19.41 -20.99 7.01
N PHE A 22 -20.69 -20.98 6.58
CA PHE A 22 -21.58 -19.85 6.83
C PHE A 22 -21.79 -19.60 8.32
N THR A 23 -21.91 -20.65 9.13
CA THR A 23 -22.01 -20.52 10.59
C THR A 23 -20.74 -19.89 11.17
N THR A 24 -19.55 -20.30 10.71
CA THR A 24 -18.28 -19.76 11.20
C THR A 24 -18.12 -18.29 10.85
N VAL A 25 -18.46 -17.89 9.62
CA VAL A 25 -18.45 -16.48 9.20
C VAL A 25 -19.47 -15.67 9.99
N ALA A 26 -20.70 -16.20 10.17
CA ALA A 26 -21.76 -15.52 10.92
C ALA A 26 -21.39 -15.33 12.40
N LEU A 27 -20.85 -16.36 13.06
CA LEU A 27 -20.36 -16.29 14.43
C LEU A 27 -19.19 -15.31 14.56
N SER A 28 -18.26 -15.31 13.61
CA SER A 28 -17.14 -14.37 13.59
C SER A 28 -17.63 -12.93 13.44
N LEU A 29 -18.58 -12.68 12.53
CA LEU A 29 -19.18 -11.37 12.34
C LEU A 29 -19.92 -10.90 13.60
N ALA A 30 -20.73 -11.78 14.20
CA ALA A 30 -21.43 -11.50 15.45
C ALA A 30 -20.46 -11.21 16.61
N ALA A 31 -19.35 -11.95 16.71
CA ALA A 31 -18.31 -11.71 17.69
C ALA A 31 -17.65 -10.34 17.51
N PHE A 32 -17.36 -9.92 16.27
CA PHE A 32 -16.82 -8.59 15.99
C PHE A 32 -17.80 -7.47 16.30
N TYR A 33 -19.09 -7.67 16.01
CA TYR A 33 -20.13 -6.72 16.41
C TYR A 33 -20.28 -6.64 17.93
N GLY A 34 -20.26 -7.77 18.62
CA GLY A 34 -20.29 -7.83 20.08
C GLY A 34 -19.08 -7.16 20.71
N LEU A 35 -17.87 -7.45 20.23
CA LEU A 35 -16.63 -6.81 20.68
C LEU A 35 -16.66 -5.30 20.42
N PHE A 36 -17.10 -4.90 19.24
CA PHE A 36 -17.22 -3.49 18.91
C PHE A 36 -18.26 -2.79 19.80
N TRP A 37 -19.41 -3.40 20.05
CA TRP A 37 -20.41 -2.87 20.98
C TRP A 37 -19.85 -2.69 22.40
N LEU A 38 -19.06 -3.64 22.89
CA LEU A 38 -18.45 -3.58 24.22
C LEU A 38 -17.34 -2.53 24.34
N CYS A 39 -16.56 -2.33 23.28
CA CYS A 39 -15.37 -1.47 23.32
C CYS A 39 -15.59 -0.05 22.75
N ALA A 40 -16.58 0.14 21.88
CA ALA A 40 -16.79 1.42 21.21
C ALA A 40 -17.40 2.46 22.16
N PRO A 41 -17.03 3.75 22.03
CA PRO A 41 -17.74 4.82 22.70
C PRO A 41 -19.23 4.77 22.35
N GLY A 42 -20.12 5.02 23.33
CA GLY A 42 -21.56 4.92 23.13
C GLY A 42 -22.08 5.76 21.96
N SER A 43 -21.52 6.96 21.74
CA SER A 43 -21.86 7.81 20.59
C SER A 43 -21.51 7.16 19.25
N VAL A 44 -20.40 6.43 19.17
CA VAL A 44 -19.96 5.75 17.95
C VAL A 44 -20.83 4.53 17.67
N TRP A 45 -21.17 3.75 18.71
CA TRP A 45 -22.10 2.63 18.59
C TRP A 45 -23.49 3.10 18.14
N LEU A 46 -24.03 4.13 18.78
CA LEU A 46 -25.32 4.72 18.40
C LEU A 46 -25.33 5.22 16.96
N ALA A 47 -24.22 5.81 16.49
CA ALA A 47 -24.08 6.21 15.09
C ALA A 47 -24.12 5.00 14.13
N GLN A 48 -23.68 3.81 14.55
CA GLN A 48 -23.80 2.61 13.71
C GLN A 48 -25.26 2.16 13.57
N ILE A 49 -25.94 1.98 14.71
CA ILE A 49 -27.30 1.41 14.73
C ILE A 49 -28.38 2.41 14.33
N GLY A 50 -28.12 3.70 14.48
CA GLY A 50 -28.99 4.77 14.04
C GLY A 50 -28.84 5.12 12.56
N ALA A 51 -27.90 4.49 11.85
CA ALA A 51 -27.71 4.74 10.42
C ALA A 51 -28.87 4.20 9.59
N THR A 52 -29.27 4.97 8.57
CA THR A 52 -30.26 4.55 7.58
C THR A 52 -29.74 3.41 6.71
N ALA A 53 -30.67 2.65 6.09
CA ALA A 53 -30.32 1.58 5.16
C ALA A 53 -29.44 2.07 3.99
N TRP A 54 -29.68 3.30 3.49
CA TRP A 54 -28.85 3.90 2.44
C TRP A 54 -27.42 4.20 2.92
N GLN A 55 -27.25 4.75 4.12
CA GLN A 55 -25.92 4.99 4.68
C GLN A 55 -25.16 3.68 4.88
N PHE A 56 -25.84 2.64 5.36
CA PHE A 56 -25.26 1.31 5.46
C PHE A 56 -24.84 0.77 4.09
N ALA A 57 -25.73 0.83 3.09
CA ALA A 57 -25.46 0.35 1.74
C ALA A 57 -24.28 1.10 1.10
N ALA A 58 -24.26 2.43 1.20
CA ALA A 58 -23.18 3.26 0.68
C ALA A 58 -21.83 2.94 1.32
N ALA A 59 -21.78 2.84 2.66
CA ALA A 59 -20.56 2.46 3.36
C ALA A 59 -20.11 1.04 3.01
N PHE A 60 -21.05 0.08 2.93
CA PHE A 60 -20.78 -1.29 2.55
C PHE A 60 -20.18 -1.39 1.14
N LEU A 61 -20.78 -0.71 0.15
CA LEU A 61 -20.29 -0.69 -1.22
C LEU A 61 -18.91 -0.04 -1.32
N ALA A 62 -18.68 1.06 -0.58
CA ALA A 62 -17.38 1.71 -0.54
C ALA A 62 -16.29 0.77 0.02
N ILE A 63 -16.57 0.08 1.13
CA ILE A 63 -15.61 -0.89 1.70
C ILE A 63 -15.46 -2.11 0.80
N LYS A 64 -16.53 -2.61 0.17
CA LYS A 64 -16.42 -3.74 -0.76
C LYS A 64 -15.54 -3.40 -1.96
N LEU A 65 -15.65 -2.17 -2.49
CA LEU A 65 -14.77 -1.68 -3.54
C LEU A 65 -13.33 -1.58 -3.05
N PHE A 66 -13.09 -1.02 -1.86
CA PHE A 66 -11.76 -1.00 -1.25
C PHE A 66 -11.17 -2.42 -1.10
N ASN A 67 -11.96 -3.38 -0.62
CA ASN A 67 -11.55 -4.78 -0.46
C ASN A 67 -11.18 -5.42 -1.80
N CYS A 68 -11.88 -5.09 -2.91
CA CYS A 68 -11.51 -5.55 -4.26
C CYS A 68 -10.08 -5.13 -4.65
N PHE A 69 -9.69 -3.89 -4.37
CA PHE A 69 -8.31 -3.45 -4.63
C PHE A 69 -7.31 -4.07 -3.65
N MET A 70 -7.69 -4.26 -2.39
CA MET A 70 -6.83 -4.93 -1.40
C MET A 70 -6.56 -6.39 -1.78
N GLU A 71 -7.59 -7.12 -2.20
CA GLU A 71 -7.50 -8.48 -2.73
C GLU A 71 -6.51 -8.53 -3.90
N TYR A 72 -6.60 -7.60 -4.84
CA TYR A 72 -5.68 -7.52 -5.97
C TYR A 72 -4.20 -7.47 -5.53
N PHE A 73 -3.87 -6.57 -4.59
CA PHE A 73 -2.48 -6.46 -4.10
C PHE A 73 -2.07 -7.65 -3.24
N PHE A 74 -2.97 -8.16 -2.41
CA PHE A 74 -2.72 -9.31 -1.57
C PHE A 74 -2.43 -10.55 -2.42
N HIS A 75 -3.26 -10.82 -3.41
CA HIS A 75 -3.10 -11.95 -4.31
C HIS A 75 -1.81 -11.87 -5.13
N ARG A 76 -1.54 -10.72 -5.78
CA ARG A 76 -0.35 -10.54 -6.62
C ARG A 76 0.98 -10.54 -5.85
N TYR A 77 1.02 -9.92 -4.67
CA TYR A 77 2.28 -9.65 -3.95
C TYR A 77 2.43 -10.39 -2.63
N VAL A 78 1.41 -11.10 -2.16
CA VAL A 78 1.50 -11.97 -0.97
C VAL A 78 1.29 -13.42 -1.37
N LEU A 79 0.26 -13.72 -2.17
CA LEU A 79 -0.05 -15.10 -2.56
C LEU A 79 0.85 -15.60 -3.70
N HIS A 80 1.19 -14.74 -4.67
CA HIS A 80 2.05 -15.10 -5.81
C HIS A 80 3.52 -14.79 -5.66
N LYS A 81 3.87 -13.90 -4.73
CA LYS A 81 5.25 -13.51 -4.47
C LYS A 81 5.46 -13.42 -2.96
N PRO A 82 6.56 -13.96 -2.41
CA PRO A 82 6.86 -13.85 -0.97
C PRO A 82 7.46 -12.46 -0.63
N VAL A 83 6.78 -11.37 -1.02
CA VAL A 83 7.24 -9.98 -0.79
C VAL A 83 7.20 -9.64 0.69
N VAL A 84 6.27 -10.23 1.44
CA VAL A 84 6.09 -10.03 2.88
C VAL A 84 6.50 -11.32 3.62
N PRO A 85 7.70 -11.39 4.24
CA PRO A 85 8.23 -12.64 4.79
C PRO A 85 7.36 -13.28 5.87
N ILE A 86 6.75 -12.46 6.74
CA ILE A 86 5.85 -12.93 7.80
C ILE A 86 4.56 -13.57 7.24
N LEU A 87 4.23 -13.29 5.98
CA LEU A 87 3.08 -13.86 5.26
C LEU A 87 3.50 -14.94 4.25
N SER A 88 4.75 -15.41 4.28
CA SER A 88 5.26 -16.40 3.32
C SER A 88 4.56 -17.76 3.38
N HIS A 89 3.87 -18.07 4.48
CA HIS A 89 3.02 -19.25 4.58
C HIS A 89 1.90 -19.24 3.53
N PHE A 90 1.24 -18.10 3.34
CA PHE A 90 0.19 -17.95 2.32
C PHE A 90 0.72 -18.15 0.90
N TYR A 91 1.92 -17.64 0.60
CA TYR A 91 2.59 -17.90 -0.68
C TYR A 91 2.81 -19.41 -0.91
N LYS A 92 3.26 -20.14 0.11
CA LYS A 92 3.49 -21.59 0.03
C LYS A 92 2.18 -22.34 -0.17
N GLN A 93 1.14 -22.03 0.61
CA GLN A 93 -0.18 -22.64 0.46
C GLN A 93 -0.76 -22.35 -0.92
N HIS A 94 -0.76 -21.09 -1.37
CA HIS A 94 -1.27 -20.73 -2.69
C HIS A 94 -0.51 -21.43 -3.82
N THR A 95 0.80 -21.65 -3.69
CA THR A 95 1.57 -22.43 -4.66
C THR A 95 1.16 -23.90 -4.70
N LEU A 96 0.83 -24.51 -3.55
CA LEU A 96 0.28 -25.87 -3.50
C LEU A 96 -1.08 -25.96 -4.18
N HIS A 97 -1.93 -24.96 -3.94
CA HIS A 97 -3.22 -24.81 -4.60
C HIS A 97 -3.07 -24.64 -6.12
N HIS A 98 -2.11 -23.85 -6.60
CA HIS A 98 -1.85 -23.67 -8.04
C HIS A 98 -1.50 -24.96 -8.77
N ASN A 99 -0.99 -25.98 -8.06
CA ASN A 99 -0.72 -27.29 -8.65
C ASN A 99 -1.98 -28.15 -8.87
N LEU A 100 -3.16 -27.74 -8.38
CA LEU A 100 -4.42 -28.43 -8.63
C LEU A 100 -4.85 -28.29 -10.09
N THR A 101 -4.61 -27.14 -10.70
CA THR A 101 -4.75 -26.98 -12.14
C THR A 101 -3.40 -26.69 -12.75
N ARG A 102 -2.77 -27.73 -13.30
CA ARG A 102 -1.43 -27.64 -13.86
C ARG A 102 -1.51 -27.44 -15.36
N ILE A 103 -0.81 -26.42 -15.85
CA ILE A 103 -0.60 -26.20 -17.27
C ILE A 103 0.88 -26.43 -17.55
N GLY A 104 1.18 -27.52 -18.23
CA GLY A 104 2.54 -28.02 -18.43
C GLY A 104 2.85 -28.27 -19.91
N ARG A 105 4.04 -28.81 -20.19
CA ARG A 105 4.42 -29.35 -21.51
C ARG A 105 4.88 -30.80 -21.33
N ARG A 106 4.30 -31.72 -22.10
CA ARG A 106 4.72 -33.12 -22.18
C ARG A 106 5.49 -33.34 -23.47
N ARG A 107 6.59 -34.09 -23.40
CA ARG A 107 7.37 -34.46 -24.57
C ARG A 107 6.77 -35.71 -25.19
N THR A 108 6.34 -35.65 -26.44
CA THR A 108 5.81 -36.82 -27.17
C THR A 108 6.94 -37.77 -27.53
N PRO A 109 6.64 -39.04 -27.85
CA PRO A 109 7.65 -40.02 -28.30
C PRO A 109 8.48 -39.55 -29.51
N GLY A 110 7.97 -38.62 -30.31
CA GLY A 110 8.68 -37.98 -31.42
C GLY A 110 9.57 -36.79 -31.03
N GLY A 111 9.74 -36.51 -29.73
CA GLY A 111 10.60 -35.42 -29.22
C GLY A 111 9.97 -34.03 -29.22
N GLN A 112 8.73 -33.89 -29.71
CA GLN A 112 7.98 -32.64 -29.76
C GLN A 112 7.37 -32.33 -28.38
N GLU A 113 7.56 -31.11 -27.89
CA GLU A 113 6.90 -30.66 -26.66
C GLU A 113 5.48 -30.18 -26.96
N VAL A 114 4.49 -30.86 -26.39
CA VAL A 114 3.08 -30.52 -26.51
C VAL A 114 2.58 -30.01 -25.15
N PRO A 115 2.07 -28.77 -25.06
CA PRO A 115 1.45 -28.28 -23.82
C PRO A 115 0.23 -29.13 -23.44
N TYR A 116 -0.02 -29.31 -22.14
CA TYR A 116 -1.20 -30.01 -21.61
C TYR A 116 -1.77 -29.26 -20.41
N VAL A 117 -3.09 -29.32 -20.25
CA VAL A 117 -3.81 -28.82 -19.08
C VAL A 117 -4.25 -30.04 -18.29
N GLU A 118 -3.93 -30.10 -17.01
CA GLU A 118 -4.32 -31.15 -16.09
C GLU A 118 -5.06 -30.51 -14.93
N ASN A 119 -6.35 -30.82 -14.81
CA ASN A 119 -7.18 -30.36 -13.71
C ASN A 119 -7.37 -31.51 -12.71
N ILE A 120 -6.63 -31.48 -11.61
CA ILE A 120 -6.60 -32.51 -10.57
C ILE A 120 -7.79 -32.31 -9.62
N TYR A 121 -9.00 -32.47 -10.17
CA TYR A 121 -10.23 -32.56 -9.40
C TYR A 121 -10.95 -33.87 -9.70
N PRO A 122 -11.36 -34.65 -8.66
CA PRO A 122 -11.35 -34.29 -7.23
C PRO A 122 -9.96 -34.31 -6.59
N ILE A 123 -9.77 -33.46 -5.56
CA ILE A 123 -8.53 -33.41 -4.78
C ILE A 123 -8.30 -34.77 -4.10
N THR A 124 -7.09 -35.33 -4.26
CA THR A 124 -6.72 -36.63 -3.67
C THR A 124 -5.71 -36.49 -2.51
N GLN A 125 -5.21 -35.28 -2.23
CA GLN A 125 -4.23 -35.03 -1.17
C GLN A 125 -4.78 -34.04 -0.14
N PRO A 126 -4.74 -34.35 1.17
CA PRO A 126 -5.25 -33.47 2.22
C PRO A 126 -4.62 -32.06 2.25
N GLU A 127 -3.32 -31.96 1.98
CA GLU A 127 -2.57 -30.70 1.99
C GLU A 127 -3.04 -29.73 0.89
N GLN A 128 -3.41 -30.26 -0.28
CA GLN A 128 -3.93 -29.46 -1.39
C GLN A 128 -5.34 -28.94 -1.07
N LYS A 129 -6.12 -29.73 -0.33
CA LYS A 129 -7.45 -29.33 0.16
C LYS A 129 -7.33 -28.18 1.17
N GLU A 130 -6.45 -28.31 2.17
CA GLU A 130 -6.21 -27.24 3.15
C GLU A 130 -5.73 -25.94 2.47
N ALA A 131 -4.89 -26.06 1.44
CA ALA A 131 -4.41 -24.93 0.66
C ALA A 131 -5.49 -24.24 -0.20
N SER A 132 -6.65 -24.87 -0.42
CA SER A 132 -7.72 -24.35 -1.28
C SER A 132 -8.68 -23.40 -0.55
N PHE A 133 -8.61 -23.32 0.78
CA PHE A 133 -9.49 -22.51 1.62
C PHE A 133 -8.67 -21.59 2.54
N PHE A 134 -9.20 -20.42 2.88
CA PHE A 134 -8.64 -19.60 3.92
C PHE A 134 -8.79 -20.27 5.30
N PRO A 135 -7.81 -20.11 6.19
CA PRO A 135 -7.95 -20.54 7.58
C PRO A 135 -9.17 -19.93 8.28
N TRP A 136 -9.81 -20.65 9.19
CA TRP A 136 -11.02 -20.20 9.90
C TRP A 136 -10.84 -18.85 10.64
N PHE A 137 -9.62 -18.54 11.08
CA PHE A 137 -9.29 -17.29 11.79
C PHE A 137 -9.06 -16.09 10.85
N THR A 138 -9.15 -16.26 9.54
CA THR A 138 -8.84 -15.23 8.53
C THR A 138 -9.71 -13.99 8.69
N PHE A 139 -11.00 -14.18 8.97
CA PHE A 139 -11.91 -13.07 9.25
C PHE A 139 -11.42 -12.23 10.43
N ALA A 140 -10.95 -12.87 11.50
CA ALA A 140 -10.49 -12.17 12.70
C ALA A 140 -9.23 -11.35 12.43
N ILE A 141 -8.26 -11.91 11.71
CA ILE A 141 -7.03 -11.19 11.35
C ILE A 141 -7.33 -9.97 10.49
N PHE A 142 -8.09 -10.14 9.40
CA PHE A 142 -8.43 -9.00 8.54
C PHE A 142 -9.32 -7.99 9.23
N GLY A 143 -10.25 -8.43 10.08
CA GLY A 143 -11.10 -7.56 10.89
C GLY A 143 -10.26 -6.65 11.80
N LEU A 144 -9.29 -7.22 12.53
CA LEU A 144 -8.39 -6.44 13.38
C LEU A 144 -7.47 -5.50 12.58
N LEU A 145 -6.95 -5.95 11.44
CA LEU A 145 -6.10 -5.13 10.57
C LEU A 145 -6.84 -3.93 9.96
N LEU A 146 -8.13 -4.09 9.64
CA LEU A 146 -8.96 -3.05 9.04
C LEU A 146 -9.65 -2.14 10.07
N ALA A 147 -9.75 -2.56 11.34
CA ALA A 147 -10.40 -1.76 12.38
C ALA A 147 -9.82 -0.33 12.52
N PRO A 148 -8.50 -0.07 12.47
CA PRO A 148 -7.97 1.29 12.48
C PRO A 148 -8.40 2.13 11.28
N PHE A 149 -8.55 1.50 10.10
CA PHE A 149 -9.06 2.17 8.91
C PHE A 149 -10.54 2.53 9.08
N TYR A 150 -11.36 1.63 9.63
CA TYR A 150 -12.76 1.93 9.94
C TYR A 150 -12.89 3.02 11.00
N ALA A 151 -12.02 3.03 12.02
CA ALA A 151 -11.96 4.10 13.02
C ALA A 151 -11.65 5.46 12.38
N LEU A 152 -10.71 5.49 11.42
CA LEU A 152 -10.38 6.69 10.67
C LEU A 152 -11.57 7.18 9.84
N LEU A 153 -12.26 6.28 9.12
CA LEU A 153 -13.45 6.64 8.36
C LEU A 153 -14.58 7.14 9.28
N GLN A 154 -14.80 6.48 10.42
CA GLN A 154 -15.76 6.91 11.43
C GLN A 154 -15.43 8.29 11.99
N TRP A 155 -14.15 8.57 12.20
CA TRP A 155 -13.69 9.88 12.60
C TRP A 155 -13.96 10.93 11.52
N LEU A 156 -13.68 10.63 10.25
CA LEU A 156 -13.84 11.58 9.14
C LEU A 156 -15.31 11.83 8.79
N THR A 157 -16.10 10.78 8.68
CA THR A 157 -17.50 10.80 8.22
C THR A 157 -18.39 10.04 9.23
N PRO A 158 -18.66 10.64 10.41
CA PRO A 158 -19.32 9.96 11.52
C PRO A 158 -20.79 9.57 11.27
N ALA A 159 -21.40 10.11 10.21
CA ALA A 159 -22.78 9.79 9.82
C ALA A 159 -22.94 8.39 9.22
N TYR A 160 -21.86 7.69 8.89
CA TYR A 160 -21.90 6.38 8.24
C TYR A 160 -21.51 5.27 9.22
N PRO A 161 -22.11 4.07 9.09
CA PRO A 161 -21.86 2.95 9.98
C PRO A 161 -20.63 2.13 9.54
N TRP A 162 -19.44 2.73 9.55
CA TRP A 162 -18.23 2.13 8.97
C TRP A 162 -17.79 0.81 9.60
N PHE A 163 -18.04 0.59 10.89
CA PHE A 163 -17.68 -0.66 11.53
C PHE A 163 -18.66 -1.77 11.17
N LEU A 164 -19.97 -1.52 11.25
CA LEU A 164 -20.96 -2.52 10.88
C LEU A 164 -20.88 -2.83 9.38
N SER A 165 -20.92 -1.82 8.53
CA SER A 165 -20.79 -2.00 7.08
C SER A 165 -19.43 -2.57 6.69
N GLY A 166 -18.35 -2.18 7.37
CA GLY A 166 -17.00 -2.65 7.07
C GLY A 166 -16.81 -4.13 7.37
N TYR A 167 -17.23 -4.60 8.55
CA TYR A 167 -17.15 -6.03 8.88
C TYR A 167 -18.14 -6.86 8.03
N ALA A 168 -19.33 -6.33 7.72
CA ALA A 168 -20.23 -6.98 6.76
C ALA A 168 -19.60 -7.11 5.37
N ALA A 169 -18.95 -6.06 4.86
CA ALA A 169 -18.29 -6.07 3.56
C ALA A 169 -17.09 -7.02 3.53
N LEU A 170 -16.36 -7.15 4.65
CA LEU A 170 -15.30 -8.14 4.82
C LEU A 170 -15.87 -9.57 4.82
N ALA A 171 -16.94 -9.82 5.58
CA ALA A 171 -17.61 -11.12 5.63
C ALA A 171 -18.08 -11.54 4.23
N ALA A 172 -18.76 -10.62 3.54
CA ALA A 172 -19.14 -10.82 2.15
C ALA A 172 -17.92 -11.10 1.27
N SER A 173 -16.82 -10.35 1.41
CA SER A 173 -15.64 -10.57 0.57
C SER A 173 -15.05 -11.97 0.75
N ILE A 174 -14.96 -12.48 1.98
CA ILE A 174 -14.49 -13.84 2.27
C ILE A 174 -15.47 -14.89 1.73
N VAL A 175 -16.78 -14.72 1.96
CA VAL A 175 -17.82 -15.62 1.44
C VAL A 175 -17.78 -15.69 -0.08
N PHE A 176 -17.72 -14.55 -0.77
CA PHE A 176 -17.62 -14.49 -2.21
C PHE A 176 -16.31 -15.13 -2.70
N TYR A 177 -15.18 -14.87 -2.04
CA TYR A 177 -13.91 -15.50 -2.42
C TYR A 177 -14.02 -17.02 -2.36
N GLU A 178 -14.42 -17.57 -1.21
CA GLU A 178 -14.43 -19.03 -0.98
C GLU A 178 -15.42 -19.76 -1.87
N ILE A 179 -16.64 -19.24 -2.02
CA ILE A 179 -17.68 -19.90 -2.80
C ILE A 179 -17.32 -19.90 -4.29
N PHE A 180 -16.94 -18.74 -4.83
CA PHE A 180 -16.63 -18.66 -6.26
C PHE A 180 -15.36 -19.42 -6.60
N HIS A 181 -14.34 -19.34 -5.73
CA HIS A 181 -13.13 -20.15 -5.88
C HIS A 181 -13.46 -21.65 -5.89
N ALA A 182 -14.29 -22.14 -4.95
CA ALA A 182 -14.69 -23.54 -4.91
C ALA A 182 -15.49 -23.98 -6.15
N ILE A 183 -16.32 -23.09 -6.72
CA ILE A 183 -17.07 -23.34 -7.96
C ILE A 183 -16.14 -23.40 -9.18
N GLU A 184 -15.21 -22.46 -9.29
CA GLU A 184 -14.20 -22.41 -10.37
C GLU A 184 -13.34 -23.67 -10.43
N HIS A 185 -13.20 -24.34 -9.29
CA HIS A 185 -12.49 -25.59 -9.12
C HIS A 185 -13.32 -26.87 -9.25
N TRP A 186 -14.59 -26.78 -9.67
CA TRP A 186 -15.34 -27.99 -10.02
C TRP A 186 -14.70 -28.76 -11.19
N SER A 187 -14.95 -30.08 -11.22
CA SER A 187 -14.51 -30.92 -12.34
C SER A 187 -15.11 -30.44 -13.66
N PHE A 188 -14.38 -30.68 -14.75
CA PHE A 188 -14.84 -30.29 -16.09
C PHE A 188 -16.21 -30.90 -16.42
N ASP A 189 -16.51 -32.13 -15.98
CA ASP A 189 -17.82 -32.76 -16.18
C ASP A 189 -18.99 -31.93 -15.63
N LYS A 190 -18.81 -31.30 -14.46
CA LYS A 190 -19.83 -30.39 -13.89
C LYS A 190 -19.96 -29.11 -14.72
N TRP A 191 -18.84 -28.58 -15.20
CA TRP A 191 -18.80 -27.38 -16.03
C TRP A 191 -19.31 -27.60 -17.46
N ALA A 192 -19.11 -28.78 -18.04
CA ALA A 192 -19.52 -29.11 -19.40
C ALA A 192 -21.02 -28.89 -19.61
N VAL A 193 -21.85 -29.32 -18.66
CA VAL A 193 -23.31 -29.11 -18.67
C VAL A 193 -23.68 -27.62 -18.78
N LEU A 194 -22.93 -26.74 -18.09
CA LEU A 194 -23.17 -25.30 -18.11
C LEU A 194 -22.62 -24.65 -19.40
N ILE A 195 -21.40 -25.03 -19.80
CA ILE A 195 -20.68 -24.45 -20.95
C ILE A 195 -21.31 -24.86 -22.28
N GLU A 196 -21.88 -26.06 -22.36
CA GLU A 196 -22.53 -26.58 -23.57
C GLU A 196 -24.00 -26.14 -23.69
N HIS A 197 -24.55 -25.46 -22.68
CA HIS A 197 -25.94 -25.01 -22.71
C HIS A 197 -26.19 -24.04 -23.90
N PRO A 198 -27.19 -24.29 -24.77
CA PRO A 198 -27.33 -23.57 -26.04
C PRO A 198 -27.48 -22.04 -25.94
N ARG A 199 -28.06 -21.54 -24.83
CA ARG A 199 -28.35 -20.10 -24.65
C ARG A 199 -27.37 -19.38 -23.74
N THR A 200 -26.81 -20.09 -22.77
CA THR A 200 -26.02 -19.50 -21.66
C THR A 200 -24.59 -20.03 -21.62
N GLY A 201 -24.25 -21.02 -22.45
CA GLY A 201 -22.93 -21.61 -22.52
C GLY A 201 -21.83 -20.60 -22.82
N TRP A 202 -22.11 -19.58 -23.64
CA TRP A 202 -21.17 -18.49 -23.90
C TRP A 202 -20.78 -17.74 -22.61
N PHE A 203 -21.70 -17.58 -21.66
CA PHE A 203 -21.48 -16.88 -20.39
C PHE A 203 -20.71 -17.78 -19.44
N TRP A 204 -21.15 -19.03 -19.26
CA TRP A 204 -20.47 -19.99 -18.39
C TRP A 204 -19.07 -20.32 -18.86
N ARG A 205 -18.82 -20.32 -20.16
CA ARG A 205 -17.48 -20.37 -20.76
C ARG A 205 -16.57 -19.27 -20.22
N LYS A 206 -17.10 -18.05 -20.03
CA LYS A 206 -16.34 -16.93 -19.44
C LYS A 206 -16.05 -17.15 -17.97
N VAL A 207 -17.05 -17.63 -17.21
CA VAL A 207 -16.91 -17.87 -15.77
C VAL A 207 -15.91 -18.99 -15.50
N TYR A 208 -16.02 -20.14 -16.17
CA TYR A 208 -15.08 -21.24 -16.00
C TYR A 208 -13.65 -20.86 -16.35
N SER A 209 -13.49 -20.08 -17.42
CA SER A 209 -12.16 -19.67 -17.89
C SER A 209 -11.55 -18.51 -17.09
N PHE A 210 -12.34 -17.84 -16.24
CA PHE A 210 -11.94 -16.69 -15.43
C PHE A 210 -10.74 -17.01 -14.55
N HIS A 211 -10.80 -18.05 -13.73
CA HIS A 211 -9.73 -18.42 -12.81
C HIS A 211 -8.74 -19.41 -13.43
N LEU A 212 -9.15 -20.14 -14.46
CA LEU A 212 -8.29 -21.13 -15.10
C LEU A 212 -7.09 -20.48 -15.80
N ARG A 213 -7.26 -19.27 -16.32
CA ARG A 213 -6.15 -18.49 -16.88
C ARG A 213 -5.16 -18.05 -15.80
N HIS A 214 -5.64 -17.64 -14.64
CA HIS A 214 -4.82 -17.26 -13.50
C HIS A 214 -3.81 -18.35 -13.12
N HIS A 215 -4.23 -19.62 -13.17
CA HIS A 215 -3.34 -20.78 -12.98
C HIS A 215 -2.26 -20.90 -14.08
N ALA A 216 -2.60 -20.50 -15.30
CA ALA A 216 -1.68 -20.55 -16.44
C ALA A 216 -0.67 -19.41 -16.46
N VAL A 217 -1.15 -18.20 -16.16
CA VAL A 217 -0.45 -16.93 -16.29
C VAL A 217 -0.73 -16.12 -15.03
N ILE A 218 0.07 -16.37 -13.99
CA ILE A 218 -0.06 -15.74 -12.67
C ILE A 218 0.04 -14.19 -12.69
N ASP A 219 0.52 -13.62 -13.80
CA ASP A 219 0.51 -12.18 -14.05
C ASP A 219 -0.91 -11.63 -14.31
N SER A 220 -1.86 -12.48 -14.70
CA SER A 220 -3.29 -12.18 -14.69
C SER A 220 -3.78 -12.40 -13.25
N ASN A 221 -4.03 -11.31 -12.50
CA ASN A 221 -4.43 -11.46 -11.10
C ASN A 221 -5.82 -12.09 -10.99
N GLU A 222 -6.78 -11.58 -11.78
CA GLU A 222 -8.14 -12.16 -11.93
C GLU A 222 -8.81 -12.34 -10.56
N ALA A 223 -9.07 -11.22 -9.89
CA ALA A 223 -9.63 -11.21 -8.53
C ALA A 223 -10.96 -12.00 -8.46
N ILE A 224 -11.01 -13.00 -7.57
CA ILE A 224 -12.12 -13.94 -7.45
C ILE A 224 -13.32 -13.27 -6.78
N SER A 225 -13.10 -12.67 -5.60
CA SER A 225 -14.17 -12.00 -4.87
C SER A 225 -14.52 -10.66 -5.50
N GLY A 226 -13.51 -9.92 -5.94
CA GLY A 226 -13.64 -8.68 -6.70
C GLY A 226 -14.60 -7.68 -6.07
N PHE A 227 -15.26 -6.90 -6.92
CA PHE A 227 -16.42 -6.09 -6.54
C PHE A 227 -17.69 -6.85 -6.90
N PHE A 228 -18.07 -7.82 -6.06
CA PHE A 228 -19.11 -8.82 -6.36
C PHE A 228 -18.77 -9.62 -7.61
N THR A 229 -17.60 -10.27 -7.58
CA THR A 229 -16.97 -11.06 -8.66
C THR A 229 -16.60 -10.28 -9.92
N LEU A 230 -16.87 -8.98 -9.96
CA LEU A 230 -16.36 -8.12 -11.02
C LEU A 230 -14.88 -7.80 -10.78
N PRO A 231 -13.99 -8.02 -11.76
CA PRO A 231 -12.54 -7.83 -11.62
C PRO A 231 -12.16 -6.34 -11.83
N VAL A 232 -12.80 -5.44 -11.07
CA VAL A 232 -12.68 -3.99 -11.23
C VAL A 232 -11.22 -3.54 -11.11
N ALA A 233 -10.47 -4.08 -10.14
CA ALA A 233 -9.06 -3.76 -9.97
C ALA A 233 -8.22 -4.18 -11.20
N ASP A 234 -8.49 -5.36 -11.76
CA ASP A 234 -7.81 -5.83 -12.97
C ASP A 234 -8.12 -5.00 -14.21
N TRP A 235 -9.35 -4.49 -14.35
CA TRP A 235 -9.71 -3.53 -15.40
C TRP A 235 -8.94 -2.23 -15.25
N VAL A 236 -8.94 -1.66 -14.04
CA VAL A 236 -8.22 -0.41 -13.73
C VAL A 236 -6.73 -0.55 -13.99
N PHE A 237 -6.14 -1.68 -13.61
CA PHE A 237 -4.71 -1.93 -13.74
C PHE A 237 -4.27 -2.59 -15.05
N ARG A 238 -5.22 -2.92 -15.94
CA ARG A 238 -4.99 -3.56 -17.24
C ARG A 238 -4.28 -4.92 -17.12
N THR A 239 -4.67 -5.70 -16.10
CA THR A 239 -4.25 -7.08 -15.92
C THR A 239 -5.31 -8.10 -16.29
N TRP A 240 -6.53 -7.64 -16.57
CA TRP A 240 -7.61 -8.46 -17.08
C TRP A 240 -7.32 -8.92 -18.51
N VAL A 241 -7.34 -10.23 -18.77
CA VAL A 241 -7.25 -10.75 -20.13
C VAL A 241 -8.18 -11.94 -20.32
N PHE A 242 -9.13 -11.79 -21.23
CA PHE A 242 -10.05 -12.88 -21.54
C PHE A 242 -9.34 -14.03 -22.30
N PRO A 243 -9.40 -15.29 -21.85
CA PRO A 243 -8.84 -16.42 -22.57
C PRO A 243 -9.58 -16.66 -23.89
N LYS A 244 -8.84 -16.95 -24.96
CA LYS A 244 -9.41 -17.14 -26.31
C LYS A 244 -10.00 -18.54 -26.50
N SER A 245 -9.59 -19.48 -25.67
CA SER A 245 -9.87 -20.90 -25.79
C SER A 245 -10.07 -21.49 -24.38
N LEU A 246 -10.86 -22.55 -24.30
CA LEU A 246 -11.28 -23.19 -23.05
C LEU A 246 -10.27 -24.25 -22.62
N TYR A 247 -9.43 -24.01 -21.60
CA TYR A 247 -8.39 -24.96 -21.17
C TYR A 247 -8.97 -26.34 -20.78
N THR A 248 -9.25 -27.18 -21.77
CA THR A 248 -9.82 -28.52 -21.64
C THR A 248 -8.68 -29.50 -21.42
N ASP A 249 -8.94 -30.50 -20.59
CA ASP A 249 -8.00 -31.59 -20.37
C ASP A 249 -7.64 -32.25 -21.71
N GLY A 250 -6.35 -32.37 -21.98
CA GLY A 250 -5.82 -32.92 -23.23
C GLY A 250 -6.05 -32.10 -24.51
N GLY A 251 -6.62 -30.88 -24.44
CA GLY A 251 -6.80 -30.00 -25.61
C GLY A 251 -5.47 -29.49 -26.21
N GLU A 252 -5.48 -29.12 -27.49
CA GLU A 252 -4.35 -28.45 -28.16
C GLU A 252 -4.40 -26.92 -27.89
N TRP A 253 -3.23 -26.30 -27.65
CA TRP A 253 -3.10 -24.88 -27.28
C TRP A 253 -1.93 -24.21 -28.00
N GLU A 254 -2.05 -22.92 -28.29
CA GLU A 254 -0.97 -22.11 -28.84
C GLU A 254 -0.25 -21.30 -27.77
N ALA A 255 1.06 -21.08 -27.94
CA ALA A 255 1.84 -20.20 -27.04
C ALA A 255 1.29 -18.76 -26.99
N SER A 256 0.61 -18.31 -28.04
CA SER A 256 -0.04 -16.99 -28.12
C SER A 256 -1.17 -16.81 -27.09
N GLU A 257 -1.73 -17.91 -26.57
CA GLU A 257 -2.84 -17.95 -25.62
C GLU A 257 -2.39 -17.72 -24.16
N PHE A 258 -1.10 -17.89 -23.88
CA PHE A 258 -0.48 -17.69 -22.56
C PHE A 258 0.26 -16.35 -22.43
N THR A 259 -0.19 -15.34 -23.17
CA THR A 259 0.43 -14.02 -23.13
C THR A 259 0.12 -13.30 -21.81
N SER A 260 1.17 -12.86 -21.10
CA SER A 260 1.03 -12.02 -19.92
C SER A 260 0.34 -10.70 -20.26
N PRO A 261 -0.51 -10.17 -19.36
CA PRO A 261 -1.08 -8.84 -19.54
C PRO A 261 0.00 -7.77 -19.64
N ARG A 262 -0.39 -6.60 -20.16
CA ARG A 262 0.42 -5.38 -20.12
C ARG A 262 -0.15 -4.42 -19.07
N PRO A 263 0.16 -4.63 -17.77
CA PRO A 263 -0.35 -3.79 -16.71
C PRO A 263 0.01 -2.31 -16.91
N CYS A 264 -0.70 -1.41 -16.24
CA CYS A 264 -0.36 0.01 -16.24
C CYS A 264 1.06 0.28 -15.69
N ARG A 265 1.60 1.47 -15.94
CA ARG A 265 2.98 1.84 -15.53
C ARG A 265 3.26 1.61 -14.05
N PHE A 266 2.27 1.89 -13.21
CA PHE A 266 2.37 1.74 -11.76
C PHE A 266 2.54 0.28 -11.36
N ILE A 267 1.70 -0.63 -11.88
CA ILE A 267 1.81 -2.07 -11.56
C ILE A 267 3.11 -2.66 -12.12
N ARG A 268 3.53 -2.29 -13.33
CA ARG A 268 4.85 -2.73 -13.85
C ARG A 268 6.02 -2.32 -12.95
N TRP A 269 5.94 -1.12 -12.38
CA TRP A 269 6.94 -0.65 -11.42
C TRP A 269 6.90 -1.47 -10.12
N CYS A 270 5.71 -1.76 -9.59
CA CYS A 270 5.52 -2.61 -8.42
C CYS A 270 6.05 -4.04 -8.66
N ASP A 271 5.77 -4.63 -9.82
CA ASP A 271 6.24 -5.96 -10.21
C ASP A 271 7.77 -6.03 -10.21
N VAL A 272 8.43 -5.08 -10.87
CA VAL A 272 9.91 -4.99 -10.88
C VAL A 272 10.48 -4.81 -9.47
N ALA A 273 9.84 -3.96 -8.65
CA ALA A 273 10.27 -3.75 -7.27
C ALA A 273 10.14 -5.02 -6.42
N ALA A 274 9.02 -5.75 -6.55
CA ALA A 274 8.76 -7.01 -5.88
C ALA A 274 9.77 -8.10 -6.29
N ASP A 275 10.04 -8.24 -7.59
CA ASP A 275 10.98 -9.23 -8.12
C ASP A 275 12.40 -8.98 -7.64
N ASN A 276 12.84 -7.72 -7.66
CA ASN A 276 14.14 -7.35 -7.13
C ASN A 276 14.24 -7.62 -5.62
N LEU A 277 13.19 -7.34 -4.87
CA LEU A 277 13.16 -7.60 -3.42
C LEU A 277 13.30 -9.10 -3.12
N VAL A 278 12.51 -9.94 -3.79
CA VAL A 278 12.54 -11.40 -3.61
C VAL A 278 13.89 -11.97 -4.06
N ARG A 279 14.39 -11.53 -5.22
CA ARG A 279 15.70 -11.94 -5.73
C ARG A 279 16.82 -11.60 -4.76
N ASN A 280 16.85 -10.37 -4.23
CA ASN A 280 17.89 -9.95 -3.30
C ASN A 280 17.86 -10.73 -2.00
N ARG A 281 16.67 -11.06 -1.48
CA ARG A 281 16.56 -11.93 -0.29
C ARG A 281 17.07 -13.34 -0.55
N ARG A 282 16.76 -13.91 -1.72
CA ARG A 282 17.26 -15.24 -2.12
C ARG A 282 18.79 -15.24 -2.23
N LEU A 283 19.36 -14.22 -2.85
CA LEU A 283 20.81 -14.03 -2.94
C LEU A 283 21.45 -13.87 -1.55
N ALA A 284 20.84 -13.08 -0.66
CA ALA A 284 21.32 -12.91 0.71
C ALA A 284 21.33 -14.22 1.49
N ALA A 285 20.27 -15.02 1.35
CA ALA A 285 20.16 -16.34 1.98
C ALA A 285 21.21 -17.33 1.44
N GLN A 286 21.71 -17.11 0.22
CA GLN A 286 22.79 -17.87 -0.42
C GLN A 286 24.19 -17.30 -0.11
N GLY A 287 24.31 -16.33 0.80
CA GLY A 287 25.59 -15.71 1.16
C GLY A 287 26.12 -14.71 0.12
N ALA A 288 25.36 -14.40 -0.93
CA ALA A 288 25.78 -13.42 -1.92
C ALA A 288 25.62 -11.98 -1.38
N PRO A 289 26.53 -11.06 -1.77
CA PRO A 289 26.42 -9.67 -1.35
C PRO A 289 25.12 -9.05 -1.84
N LEU A 290 24.39 -8.42 -0.91
CA LEU A 290 23.11 -7.75 -1.17
C LEU A 290 23.29 -6.67 -2.23
N ARG A 291 22.80 -6.91 -3.46
CA ARG A 291 22.65 -5.84 -4.44
C ARG A 291 21.47 -4.95 -4.01
N PRO A 292 21.57 -3.62 -4.16
CA PRO A 292 20.45 -2.74 -3.84
C PRO A 292 19.26 -3.02 -4.77
N VAL A 293 18.03 -3.02 -4.20
CA VAL A 293 16.74 -3.28 -4.91
C VAL A 293 16.54 -2.38 -6.13
N VAL A 294 17.20 -1.23 -6.11
CA VAL A 294 17.37 -0.37 -7.28
C VAL A 294 18.87 -0.24 -7.49
N PRO A 295 19.42 -0.61 -8.65
CA PRO A 295 20.82 -0.34 -8.94
C PRO A 295 21.09 1.16 -8.70
N PRO A 296 22.24 1.53 -8.10
CA PRO A 296 22.62 2.93 -8.04
C PRO A 296 22.49 3.47 -9.47
N ALA A 297 21.81 4.62 -9.61
CA ALA A 297 21.76 5.25 -10.92
C ALA A 297 23.22 5.37 -11.39
N PRO A 298 23.52 5.05 -12.67
CA PRO A 298 24.86 5.26 -13.19
C PRO A 298 25.30 6.68 -12.81
N ALA A 299 26.55 6.82 -12.36
CA ALA A 299 27.10 8.11 -12.00
C ALA A 299 26.86 9.05 -13.17
N ARG A 300 25.91 9.97 -12.97
CA ARG A 300 25.45 10.82 -14.06
C ARG A 300 26.36 12.02 -14.07
N ASP A 301 27.07 12.20 -15.17
CA ASP A 301 27.79 13.44 -15.43
C ASP A 301 26.76 14.56 -15.65
N TYR A 302 26.51 15.32 -14.59
CA TYR A 302 25.69 16.51 -14.66
C TYR A 302 26.34 17.51 -15.63
N SER A 303 25.54 18.17 -16.45
CA SER A 303 26.04 19.28 -17.26
C SER A 303 26.53 20.43 -16.34
N ARG A 304 27.39 21.32 -16.85
CA ARG A 304 27.83 22.51 -16.09
C ARG A 304 26.63 23.34 -15.62
N PHE A 305 25.60 23.44 -16.46
CA PHE A 305 24.36 24.15 -16.14
C PHE A 305 23.56 23.44 -15.04
N GLU A 306 23.44 22.11 -15.06
CA GLU A 306 22.80 21.35 -13.98
C GLU A 306 23.56 21.50 -12.65
N ARG A 307 24.90 21.44 -12.66
CA ARG A 307 25.71 21.69 -11.46
C ARG A 307 25.51 23.10 -10.90
N LEU A 308 25.59 24.12 -11.75
CA LEU A 308 25.36 25.50 -11.36
C LEU A 308 23.94 25.71 -10.81
N ALA A 309 22.94 25.14 -11.47
CA ALA A 309 21.56 25.19 -10.99
C ALA A 309 21.41 24.56 -9.59
N HIS A 310 22.09 23.43 -9.33
CA HIS A 310 22.06 22.80 -8.00
C HIS A 310 22.78 23.63 -6.93
N GLU A 311 23.96 24.18 -7.24
CA GLU A 311 24.69 25.01 -6.29
C GLU A 311 23.90 26.28 -5.94
N LEU A 312 23.31 26.93 -6.95
CA LEU A 312 22.49 28.12 -6.77
C LEU A 312 21.22 27.81 -5.97
N THR A 313 20.46 26.77 -6.30
CA THR A 313 19.22 26.46 -5.58
C THR A 313 19.47 26.08 -4.12
N HIS A 314 20.55 25.37 -3.83
CA HIS A 314 20.92 25.03 -2.46
C HIS A 314 21.47 26.22 -1.68
N GLY A 315 22.34 27.03 -2.30
CA GLY A 315 22.85 28.26 -1.69
C GLY A 315 21.74 29.26 -1.39
N LEU A 316 20.84 29.48 -2.35
CA LEU A 316 19.66 30.33 -2.19
C LEU A 316 18.71 29.79 -1.12
N GLY A 317 18.48 28.47 -1.07
CA GLY A 317 17.67 27.85 -0.03
C GLY A 317 18.24 28.05 1.38
N LEU A 318 19.57 27.94 1.54
CA LEU A 318 20.24 28.21 2.81
C LEU A 318 20.18 29.69 3.21
N ALA A 319 20.43 30.61 2.26
CA ALA A 319 20.31 32.03 2.52
C ALA A 319 18.88 32.43 2.89
N ALA A 320 17.89 31.95 2.12
CA ALA A 320 16.48 32.24 2.35
C ALA A 320 15.98 31.65 3.68
N SER A 321 16.38 30.43 4.04
CA SER A 321 16.01 29.84 5.34
C SER A 321 16.65 30.58 6.52
N SER A 322 17.89 31.05 6.37
CA SER A 322 18.56 31.87 7.40
C SER A 322 17.86 33.22 7.58
N ALA A 323 17.52 33.90 6.47
CA ALA A 323 16.71 35.11 6.50
C ALA A 323 15.32 34.86 7.11
N SER A 324 14.69 33.73 6.78
CA SER A 324 13.40 33.33 7.33
C SER A 324 13.46 33.13 8.84
N LEU A 325 14.50 32.47 9.36
CA LEU A 325 14.73 32.32 10.80
C LEU A 325 14.87 33.69 11.49
N ALA A 326 15.67 34.59 10.92
CA ALA A 326 15.84 35.94 11.46
C ALA A 326 14.51 36.72 11.48
N LEU A 327 13.74 36.68 10.39
CA LEU A 327 12.42 37.32 10.30
C LEU A 327 11.42 36.73 11.30
N LEU A 328 11.38 35.41 11.40
CA LEU A 328 10.52 34.68 12.33
C LEU A 328 10.82 35.08 13.78
N ILE A 329 12.09 35.12 14.18
CA ILE A 329 12.51 35.55 15.52
C ILE A 329 12.17 37.02 15.75
N ALA A 330 12.54 37.90 14.81
CA ALA A 330 12.33 39.35 14.96
C ALA A 330 10.85 39.68 15.11
N PHE A 331 9.98 39.15 14.24
CA PHE A 331 8.55 39.42 14.33
C PHE A 331 7.90 38.76 15.54
N ALA A 332 8.32 37.54 15.93
CA ALA A 332 7.83 36.91 17.14
C ALA A 332 8.21 37.69 18.40
N ALA A 333 9.41 38.30 18.43
CA ALA A 333 9.84 39.16 19.53
C ALA A 333 9.09 40.50 19.56
N LEU A 334 8.79 41.07 18.39
CA LEU A 334 8.11 42.36 18.28
C LEU A 334 6.60 42.29 18.54
N ARG A 335 5.95 41.21 18.11
CA ARG A 335 4.47 41.10 18.09
C ARG A 335 3.91 39.89 18.84
N GLY A 336 4.76 38.92 19.12
CA GLY A 336 4.37 37.64 19.70
C GLY A 336 4.57 37.57 21.22
N ASN A 337 4.61 36.34 21.71
CA ASN A 337 4.94 36.00 23.09
C ASN A 337 5.94 34.84 23.11
N ALA A 338 6.29 34.32 24.30
CA ALA A 338 7.25 33.23 24.45
C ALA A 338 6.91 31.98 23.60
N TRP A 339 5.63 31.66 23.40
CA TRP A 339 5.22 30.53 22.56
C TRP A 339 5.52 30.78 21.08
N HIS A 340 5.26 31.99 20.59
CA HIS A 340 5.61 32.38 19.22
C HIS A 340 7.12 32.34 19.04
N LEU A 341 7.87 32.99 19.93
CA LEU A 341 9.33 33.04 19.85
C LEU A 341 9.95 31.64 19.82
N SER A 342 9.55 30.78 20.75
CA SER A 342 10.09 29.43 20.86
C SER A 342 9.71 28.57 19.65
N SER A 343 8.43 28.54 19.27
CA SER A 343 7.96 27.70 18.16
C SER A 343 8.49 28.16 16.80
N PHE A 344 8.60 29.46 16.58
CA PHE A 344 9.11 30.03 15.34
C PHE A 344 10.62 29.82 15.20
N THR A 345 11.35 29.91 16.31
CA THR A 345 12.78 29.57 16.36
C THR A 345 12.99 28.10 16.01
N VAL A 346 12.23 27.19 16.63
CA VAL A 346 12.30 25.76 16.33
C VAL A 346 12.05 25.49 14.85
N PHE A 347 11.00 26.09 14.26
CA PHE A 347 10.72 25.95 12.84
C PHE A 347 11.86 26.49 11.96
N GLY A 348 12.33 27.71 12.22
CA GLY A 348 13.39 28.32 11.40
C GLY A 348 14.72 27.56 11.50
N VAL A 349 15.09 27.07 12.70
CA VAL A 349 16.33 26.31 12.91
C VAL A 349 16.30 24.99 12.14
N THR A 350 15.20 24.24 12.22
CA THR A 350 15.11 22.96 11.48
C THR A 350 15.09 23.18 9.97
N LEU A 351 14.54 24.31 9.51
CA LEU A 351 14.61 24.72 8.11
C LEU A 351 16.05 25.00 7.66
N VAL A 352 16.82 25.77 8.44
CA VAL A 352 18.24 26.03 8.18
C VAL A 352 19.05 24.73 8.17
N LEU A 353 18.79 23.81 9.11
CA LEU A 353 19.45 22.50 9.14
C LEU A 353 19.17 21.68 7.87
N LEU A 354 17.93 21.68 7.38
CA LEU A 354 17.56 21.00 6.14
C LEU A 354 18.35 21.53 4.94
N TYR A 355 18.33 22.86 4.72
CA TYR A 355 19.01 23.46 3.59
C TYR A 355 20.53 23.40 3.70
N THR A 356 21.07 23.41 4.93
CA THR A 356 22.49 23.13 5.17
C THR A 356 22.83 21.72 4.73
N ALA A 357 22.03 20.72 5.13
CA ALA A 357 22.25 19.32 4.72
C ALA A 357 22.18 19.14 3.19
N PHE A 358 21.29 19.86 2.51
CA PHE A 358 21.23 19.88 1.05
C PHE A 358 22.44 20.55 0.40
N ALA A 359 22.90 21.68 0.94
CA ALA A 359 24.07 22.40 0.42
C ALA A 359 25.37 21.60 0.57
N ILE A 360 25.55 20.87 1.67
CA ILE A 360 26.77 20.07 1.90
C ILE A 360 26.77 18.74 1.13
N TYR A 361 25.60 18.22 0.73
CA TYR A 361 25.49 16.93 0.03
C TYR A 361 26.26 16.88 -1.29
N HIS A 362 26.30 18.01 -2.01
CA HIS A 362 26.95 18.09 -3.32
C HIS A 362 28.40 18.59 -3.26
N ARG A 363 28.94 18.89 -2.07
CA ARG A 363 30.30 19.46 -1.94
C ARG A 363 31.43 18.47 -2.25
N ASN A 364 31.20 17.18 -2.07
CA ASN A 364 32.23 16.17 -2.28
C ASN A 364 31.61 14.91 -2.91
N GLU A 365 32.29 14.35 -3.90
CA GLU A 365 31.83 13.17 -4.62
C GLU A 365 32.22 11.85 -3.96
N ALA A 366 33.11 11.88 -2.96
CA ALA A 366 33.55 10.72 -2.21
C ALA A 366 32.36 9.92 -1.66
N VAL A 367 32.41 8.59 -1.86
CA VAL A 367 31.31 7.69 -1.50
C VAL A 367 31.02 7.77 0.00
N GLU A 368 32.06 7.78 0.84
CA GLU A 368 31.95 7.90 2.30
C GLU A 368 31.28 9.20 2.72
N TRP A 369 31.64 10.32 2.08
CA TRP A 369 31.00 11.62 2.30
C TRP A 369 29.51 11.58 1.96
N LYS A 370 29.15 11.08 0.78
CA LYS A 370 27.75 10.98 0.35
C LYS A 370 26.94 10.08 1.27
N LEU A 371 27.51 8.97 1.75
CA LEU A 371 26.86 8.10 2.72
C LEU A 371 26.65 8.80 4.06
N MET A 372 27.63 9.55 4.54
CA MET A 372 27.53 10.32 5.79
C MET A 372 26.49 11.44 5.67
N VAL A 373 26.60 12.31 4.66
CA VAL A 373 25.66 13.43 4.48
C VAL A 373 24.25 12.94 4.27
N ARG A 374 24.05 11.82 3.57
CA ARG A 374 22.71 11.23 3.41
C ARG A 374 22.02 10.91 4.74
N LYS A 375 22.76 10.47 5.76
CA LYS A 375 22.20 10.26 7.11
C LYS A 375 21.72 11.58 7.70
N TYR A 376 22.55 12.63 7.60
CA TYR A 376 22.20 13.98 8.06
C TYR A 376 21.00 14.55 7.30
N THR A 377 20.93 14.35 5.98
CA THR A 377 19.79 14.79 5.17
C THR A 377 18.49 14.12 5.60
N HIS A 378 18.50 12.81 5.86
CA HIS A 378 17.31 12.11 6.35
C HIS A 378 16.94 12.52 7.78
N ALA A 379 17.93 12.76 8.66
CA ALA A 379 17.68 13.29 9.99
C ALA A 379 17.07 14.71 9.93
N ALA A 380 17.62 15.60 9.11
CA ALA A 380 17.10 16.94 8.92
C ALA A 380 15.67 16.94 8.33
N ALA A 381 15.34 15.97 7.48
CA ALA A 381 13.97 15.79 6.99
C ALA A 381 12.98 15.43 8.12
N PHE A 382 13.35 14.59 9.08
CA PHE A 382 12.50 14.35 10.26
C PHE A 382 12.36 15.61 11.13
N LEU A 383 13.46 16.34 11.35
CA LEU A 383 13.44 17.56 12.16
C LEU A 383 12.58 18.65 11.53
N VAL A 384 12.65 18.87 10.21
CA VAL A 384 11.85 19.89 9.55
C VAL A 384 10.36 19.54 9.59
N ILE A 385 9.99 18.26 9.49
CA ILE A 385 8.59 17.81 9.63
C ILE A 385 8.03 18.15 11.02
N ALA A 386 8.79 17.89 12.09
CA ALA A 386 8.38 18.25 13.44
C ALA A 386 8.40 19.78 13.65
N GLY A 387 9.42 20.46 13.12
CA GLY A 387 9.58 21.90 13.23
C GLY A 387 8.48 22.68 12.52
N THR A 388 8.07 22.29 11.32
CA THR A 388 6.98 22.95 10.58
C THR A 388 5.65 22.86 11.30
N ALA A 389 5.38 21.74 11.99
CA ALA A 389 4.15 21.56 12.75
C ALA A 389 4.13 22.39 14.05
N THR A 390 5.30 22.67 14.63
CA THR A 390 5.44 23.23 15.99
C THR A 390 4.68 24.57 16.19
N PRO A 391 4.77 25.58 15.30
CA PRO A 391 3.99 26.81 15.41
C PRO A 391 2.48 26.55 15.47
N PHE A 392 1.95 25.69 14.59
CA PHE A 392 0.52 25.40 14.55
C PHE A 392 0.04 24.66 15.79
N LEU A 393 0.84 23.71 16.29
CA LEU A 393 0.47 22.86 17.42
C LEU A 393 0.54 23.62 18.76
N LEU A 394 1.58 24.45 18.96
CA LEU A 394 1.81 25.13 20.23
C LEU A 394 1.19 26.53 20.32
N VAL A 395 0.95 27.18 19.17
CA VAL A 395 0.33 28.52 19.13
C VAL A 395 -1.15 28.44 18.75
N SER A 396 -1.48 27.93 17.55
CA SER A 396 -2.85 28.00 17.01
C SER A 396 -3.81 26.97 17.65
N MET A 397 -3.41 25.70 17.69
CA MET A 397 -4.26 24.61 18.19
C MET A 397 -4.27 24.49 19.71
N ARG A 398 -3.31 25.15 20.38
CA ARG A 398 -2.95 25.07 21.80
C ARG A 398 -4.04 24.45 22.69
N GLY A 399 -3.71 23.36 23.39
CA GLY A 399 -4.64 22.59 24.22
C GLY A 399 -4.30 21.10 24.20
N PRO A 400 -5.20 20.21 24.64
CA PRO A 400 -4.95 18.76 24.68
C PRO A 400 -4.54 18.18 23.31
N TRP A 401 -5.24 18.58 22.24
CA TRP A 401 -4.90 18.17 20.87
C TRP A 401 -3.52 18.67 20.43
N GLY A 402 -3.23 19.97 20.64
CA GLY A 402 -1.94 20.56 20.29
C GLY A 402 -0.76 19.85 20.96
N TRP A 403 -0.85 19.62 22.28
CA TRP A 403 0.20 18.93 23.04
C TRP A 403 0.32 17.44 22.70
N SER A 404 -0.81 16.75 22.50
CA SER A 404 -0.79 15.32 22.15
C SER A 404 -0.14 15.10 20.79
N LEU A 405 -0.55 15.88 19.77
CA LEU A 405 0.04 15.82 18.44
C LEU A 405 1.51 16.25 18.46
N PHE A 406 1.86 17.28 19.24
CA PHE A 406 3.25 17.72 19.41
C PHE A 406 4.11 16.59 19.96
N GLY A 407 3.68 15.95 21.05
CA GLY A 407 4.41 14.83 21.68
C GLY A 407 4.57 13.64 20.74
N VAL A 408 3.51 13.24 20.02
CA VAL A 408 3.58 12.11 19.08
C VAL A 408 4.46 12.44 17.87
N ILE A 409 4.30 13.61 17.25
CA ILE A 409 5.09 14.00 16.08
C ILE A 409 6.57 14.14 16.44
N TRP A 410 6.88 14.83 17.54
CA TRP A 410 8.28 14.94 18.00
C TRP A 410 8.84 13.60 18.45
N GLY A 411 8.08 12.74 19.13
CA GLY A 411 8.51 11.39 19.50
C GLY A 411 8.86 10.55 18.28
N LEU A 412 7.99 10.52 17.26
CA LEU A 412 8.26 9.80 16.01
C LEU A 412 9.45 10.38 15.24
N CYS A 413 9.54 11.72 15.14
CA CYS A 413 10.61 12.36 14.38
C CYS A 413 11.97 12.25 15.08
N THR A 414 12.02 12.38 16.40
CA THR A 414 13.27 12.19 17.18
C THR A 414 13.73 10.74 17.15
N ALA A 415 12.83 9.77 17.27
CA ALA A 415 13.14 8.36 17.03
C ALA A 415 13.64 8.15 15.59
N GLY A 416 13.03 8.79 14.61
CA GLY A 416 13.46 8.79 13.21
C GLY A 416 14.89 9.33 13.04
N VAL A 417 15.23 10.46 13.67
CA VAL A 417 16.59 11.03 13.69
C VAL A 417 17.59 10.06 14.30
N ALA A 418 17.28 9.52 15.49
CA ALA A 418 18.15 8.54 16.16
C ALA A 418 18.40 7.31 15.28
N LEU A 419 17.36 6.81 14.60
CA LEU A 419 17.48 5.68 13.68
C LEU A 419 18.42 5.97 12.49
N GLN A 420 18.36 7.19 11.93
CA GLN A 420 19.24 7.56 10.82
C GLN A 420 20.70 7.69 11.25
N LEU A 421 20.93 8.36 12.39
CA LEU A 421 22.28 8.67 12.86
C LEU A 421 22.98 7.43 13.43
N LEU A 422 22.27 6.59 14.20
CA LEU A 422 22.86 5.41 14.86
C LEU A 422 22.96 4.21 13.92
N PHE A 423 21.94 3.97 13.08
CA PHE A 423 21.86 2.74 12.28
C PHE A 423 22.07 2.95 10.79
N SER A 424 22.51 4.13 10.37
CA SER A 424 23.03 4.38 9.01
C SER A 424 22.09 3.98 7.88
N GLY A 425 20.77 4.12 8.08
CA GLY A 425 19.76 3.74 7.08
C GLY A 425 19.56 2.23 6.90
N ARG A 426 20.13 1.38 7.77
CA ARG A 426 19.94 -0.08 7.77
C ARG A 426 18.46 -0.47 7.82
N TYR A 427 17.65 0.32 8.52
CA TYR A 427 16.21 0.10 8.70
C TYR A 427 15.36 0.99 7.78
N ARG A 428 15.63 0.95 6.47
CA ARG A 428 14.89 1.73 5.45
C ARG A 428 13.37 1.56 5.56
N THR A 429 12.88 0.34 5.84
CA THR A 429 11.44 0.09 6.02
C THR A 429 10.87 0.87 7.20
N VAL A 430 11.55 0.85 8.35
CA VAL A 430 11.12 1.57 9.56
C VAL A 430 11.09 3.08 9.28
N THR A 431 12.06 3.59 8.53
CA THR A 431 12.07 5.00 8.10
C THR A 431 10.86 5.36 7.24
N VAL A 432 10.52 4.52 6.26
CA VAL A 432 9.35 4.73 5.40
C VAL A 432 8.06 4.66 6.22
N VAL A 433 7.94 3.69 7.11
CA VAL A 433 6.79 3.56 8.03
C VAL A 433 6.65 4.80 8.90
N ALA A 434 7.74 5.31 9.46
CA ALA A 434 7.71 6.54 10.26
C ALA A 434 7.19 7.75 9.47
N TYR A 435 7.64 7.94 8.22
CA TYR A 435 7.10 9.00 7.35
C TYR A 435 5.61 8.82 7.07
N LEU A 436 5.16 7.59 6.81
CA LEU A 436 3.74 7.30 6.57
C LEU A 436 2.90 7.56 7.82
N LEU A 437 3.38 7.18 9.02
CA LEU A 437 2.68 7.44 10.27
C LEU A 437 2.48 8.94 10.50
N VAL A 438 3.48 9.77 10.21
CA VAL A 438 3.30 11.24 10.30
C VAL A 438 2.24 11.74 9.32
N GLY A 439 2.19 11.19 8.09
CA GLY A 439 1.12 11.49 7.15
C GLY A 439 -0.27 11.10 7.66
N VAL A 440 -0.40 9.93 8.29
CA VAL A 440 -1.66 9.48 8.91
C VAL A 440 -2.08 10.43 10.05
N LEU A 441 -1.13 10.89 10.88
CA LEU A 441 -1.42 11.85 11.94
C LEU A 441 -1.99 13.16 11.40
N ALA A 442 -1.52 13.64 10.24
CA ALA A 442 -2.09 14.82 9.60
C ALA A 442 -3.57 14.62 9.22
N VAL A 443 -3.95 13.43 8.74
CA VAL A 443 -5.35 13.09 8.43
C VAL A 443 -6.18 12.98 9.72
N VAL A 444 -5.65 12.35 10.77
CA VAL A 444 -6.33 12.29 12.08
C VAL A 444 -6.55 13.69 12.65
N ALA A 445 -5.56 14.57 12.54
CA ALA A 445 -5.62 15.94 13.04
C ALA A 445 -6.50 16.88 12.20
N ILE A 446 -7.09 16.44 11.08
CA ILE A 446 -7.76 17.35 10.14
C ILE A 446 -8.89 18.15 10.78
N LYS A 447 -9.73 17.53 11.62
CA LYS A 447 -10.85 18.22 12.29
C LYS A 447 -10.38 19.31 13.26
N PRO A 448 -9.52 19.02 14.27
CA PRO A 448 -9.06 20.07 15.16
C PRO A 448 -8.21 21.13 14.44
N VAL A 449 -7.47 20.76 13.38
CA VAL A 449 -6.74 21.72 12.54
C VAL A 449 -7.69 22.68 11.83
N VAL A 450 -8.71 22.17 11.12
CA VAL A 450 -9.69 23.00 10.42
C VAL A 450 -10.50 23.89 11.37
N ALA A 451 -10.76 23.41 12.59
CA ALA A 451 -11.50 24.18 13.59
C ALA A 451 -10.70 25.31 14.24
N THR A 452 -9.36 25.28 14.17
CA THR A 452 -8.50 26.22 14.92
C THR A 452 -7.66 27.13 14.02
N LEU A 453 -7.34 26.71 12.80
CA LEU A 453 -6.52 27.51 11.88
C LEU A 453 -7.38 28.40 10.99
N ALA A 454 -6.89 29.60 10.70
CA ALA A 454 -7.46 30.47 9.69
C ALA A 454 -7.45 29.79 8.31
N ALA A 455 -8.47 30.06 7.49
CA ALA A 455 -8.62 29.44 6.16
C ALA A 455 -7.39 29.62 5.27
N GLY A 456 -6.74 30.79 5.31
CA GLY A 456 -5.51 31.03 4.55
C GLY A 456 -4.32 30.17 5.02
N ALA A 457 -4.18 29.93 6.33
CA ALA A 457 -3.19 29.02 6.87
C ALA A 457 -3.43 27.57 6.42
N LEU A 458 -4.70 27.15 6.38
CA LEU A 458 -5.09 25.82 5.89
C LEU A 458 -4.73 25.64 4.42
N TRP A 459 -5.09 26.59 3.55
CA TRP A 459 -4.78 26.49 2.12
C TRP A 459 -3.29 26.52 1.83
N LEU A 460 -2.53 27.36 2.54
CA LEU A 460 -1.06 27.36 2.45
C LEU A 460 -0.47 26.06 2.99
N GLY A 461 -1.00 25.50 4.07
CA GLY A 461 -0.60 24.19 4.58
C GLY A 461 -0.83 23.07 3.55
N VAL A 462 -2.02 23.03 2.94
CA VAL A 462 -2.35 22.07 1.87
C VAL A 462 -1.44 22.26 0.67
N ALA A 463 -1.25 23.49 0.19
CA ALA A 463 -0.32 23.79 -0.90
C ALA A 463 1.09 23.32 -0.56
N GLY A 464 1.54 23.56 0.67
CA GLY A 464 2.84 23.12 1.14
C GLY A 464 3.01 21.60 1.13
N VAL A 465 2.02 20.85 1.62
CA VAL A 465 1.99 19.38 1.59
C VAL A 465 2.00 18.85 0.15
N LEU A 466 1.22 19.47 -0.75
CA LEU A 466 1.21 19.12 -2.17
C LEU A 466 2.57 19.35 -2.82
N CYS A 467 3.22 20.48 -2.53
CA CYS A 467 4.57 20.75 -2.99
C CYS A 467 5.57 19.70 -2.49
N TYR A 468 5.59 19.36 -1.20
CA TYR A 468 6.46 18.29 -0.68
C TYR A 468 6.19 16.94 -1.34
N THR A 469 4.91 16.59 -1.53
CA THR A 469 4.50 15.34 -2.17
C THR A 469 4.93 15.27 -3.63
N ALA A 470 4.77 16.37 -4.38
CA ALA A 470 5.26 16.49 -5.75
C ALA A 470 6.78 16.34 -5.82
N GLY A 471 7.53 16.94 -4.88
CA GLY A 471 8.98 16.77 -4.78
C GLY A 471 9.39 15.31 -4.56
N ALA A 472 8.66 14.60 -3.69
CA ALA A 472 8.85 13.16 -3.48
C ALA A 472 8.48 12.33 -4.73
N ALA A 473 7.43 12.70 -5.46
CA ALA A 473 7.07 12.05 -6.72
C ALA A 473 8.16 12.21 -7.79
N PHE A 474 8.69 13.43 -7.96
CA PHE A 474 9.81 13.69 -8.87
C PHE A 474 11.08 12.91 -8.48
N TYR A 475 11.34 12.72 -7.18
CA TYR A 475 12.41 11.83 -6.71
C TYR A 475 12.23 10.38 -7.18
N LEU A 476 10.99 9.88 -7.17
CA LEU A 476 10.68 8.51 -7.60
C LEU A 476 10.68 8.34 -9.12
N TRP A 477 10.25 9.37 -9.88
CA TRP A 477 10.12 9.29 -11.34
C TRP A 477 11.44 9.30 -12.12
N ARG A 478 12.56 9.73 -11.50
CA ARG A 478 13.91 9.73 -12.10
C ARG A 478 13.94 10.29 -13.53
N LEU A 479 13.69 11.59 -13.67
CA LEU A 479 13.68 12.26 -14.97
C LEU A 479 15.03 12.11 -15.72
N PRO A 480 15.01 11.99 -17.06
CA PRO A 480 16.21 11.80 -17.86
C PRO A 480 17.07 13.07 -17.99
N ARG A 481 16.60 14.27 -17.62
CA ARG A 481 17.36 15.53 -17.49
C ARG A 481 16.76 16.37 -16.36
N PHE A 482 17.58 17.16 -15.66
CA PHE A 482 17.14 17.99 -14.54
C PHE A 482 16.36 17.23 -13.47
N ASP A 483 16.79 16.03 -13.09
CA ASP A 483 16.05 15.20 -12.13
C ASP A 483 15.99 15.80 -10.72
N GLN A 484 16.92 16.69 -10.38
CA GLN A 484 16.99 17.32 -9.07
C GLN A 484 16.27 18.66 -8.97
N LEU A 485 16.25 19.46 -10.03
CA LEU A 485 15.76 20.84 -9.99
C LEU A 485 14.25 20.93 -9.68
N PRO A 486 13.32 20.22 -10.36
CA PRO A 486 11.90 20.23 -10.03
C PRO A 486 11.64 19.77 -8.59
N ARG A 487 12.37 18.74 -8.14
CA ARG A 487 12.29 18.26 -6.76
C ARG A 487 12.68 19.33 -5.75
N GLN A 488 13.78 20.04 -6.00
CA GLN A 488 14.25 21.12 -5.12
C GLN A 488 13.26 22.28 -5.09
N LEU A 489 12.76 22.72 -6.25
CA LEU A 489 11.75 23.78 -6.34
C LEU A 489 10.47 23.42 -5.58
N CYS A 490 10.03 22.16 -5.68
CA CYS A 490 8.91 21.65 -4.89
C CYS A 490 9.17 21.70 -3.37
N PHE A 491 10.36 21.32 -2.89
CA PHE A 491 10.69 21.42 -1.46
C PHE A 491 10.80 22.87 -0.97
N VAL A 492 11.35 23.77 -1.78
CA VAL A 492 11.38 25.21 -1.51
C VAL A 492 9.98 25.79 -1.48
N GLY A 493 9.14 25.48 -2.47
CA GLY A 493 7.73 25.90 -2.50
C GLY A 493 6.99 25.42 -1.24
N GLY A 494 7.20 24.15 -0.84
CA GLY A 494 6.66 23.61 0.40
C GLY A 494 7.07 24.41 1.63
N SER A 495 8.36 24.75 1.73
CA SER A 495 8.90 25.57 2.83
C SER A 495 8.31 26.97 2.86
N VAL A 496 8.23 27.63 1.69
CA VAL A 496 7.68 28.98 1.54
C VAL A 496 6.20 29.02 1.95
N CYS A 497 5.40 28.04 1.52
CA CYS A 497 3.99 27.96 1.91
C CYS A 497 3.83 27.89 3.43
N HIS A 498 4.61 27.05 4.12
CA HIS A 498 4.56 26.94 5.58
C HIS A 498 5.08 28.20 6.27
N LEU A 499 6.14 28.83 5.74
CA LEU A 499 6.65 30.11 6.25
C LEU A 499 5.59 31.21 6.17
N LEU A 500 4.94 31.35 5.02
CA LEU A 500 3.87 32.33 4.81
C LEU A 500 2.67 32.01 5.71
N ALA A 501 2.30 30.74 5.87
CA ALA A 501 1.24 30.36 6.79
C ALA A 501 1.52 30.82 8.22
N VAL A 502 2.77 30.66 8.68
CA VAL A 502 3.20 31.08 10.02
C VAL A 502 3.23 32.61 10.15
N LEU A 503 3.86 33.31 9.21
CA LEU A 503 4.03 34.77 9.28
C LEU A 503 2.72 35.54 9.08
N LEU A 504 1.81 35.04 8.25
CA LEU A 504 0.56 35.74 7.91
C LEU A 504 -0.61 35.40 8.83
N PHE A 505 -0.62 34.19 9.43
CA PHE A 505 -1.80 33.70 10.15
C PHE A 505 -1.53 33.16 11.56
N VAL A 506 -0.28 32.83 11.90
CA VAL A 506 0.08 32.38 13.27
C VAL A 506 0.69 33.52 14.08
N LEU A 507 1.45 34.41 13.43
CA LEU A 507 1.94 35.64 14.04
C LEU A 507 0.77 36.59 14.36
N PRO A 508 0.73 37.24 15.54
CA PRO A 508 -0.29 38.22 15.85
C PRO A 508 -0.24 39.41 14.89
N ALA A 509 -1.41 39.96 14.56
CA ALA A 509 -1.52 41.18 13.78
C ALA A 509 -0.79 42.34 14.47
N ALA A 510 -0.27 43.29 13.69
CA ALA A 510 0.26 44.53 14.25
C ALA A 510 -0.89 45.28 14.95
N ALA A 511 -0.65 45.73 16.18
CA ALA A 511 -1.61 46.49 16.98
C ALA A 511 -1.87 47.87 16.37
#